data_AF-A0A2A2HX62-F1
#
_entry.id   AF-A0A2A2HX62-F1
#
_cell.length_a   1.000
_cell.length_b   1.000
_cell.length_c   1.000
_cell.angle_alpha   90.00
_cell.angle_beta   90.00
_cell.angle_gamma   90.00
#
_symmetry.space_group_name_H-M   'P 1'
#
loop_
_entity.id
_entity.type
_entity.pdbx_description
1 polymer ?
#
loop_
_entity_poly.entity_id
_entity_poly.type
_entity_poly.pdbx_seq_one_letter_code
_entity_poly.pdbx_strand_id
1 'polypeptide(L)'
;MSTCRKQDEIKEVWNSLESKMAGDISITATYSHKISDFPAELWYRGCAPTSAAMVLEYWDNNGYPNFPTGTTLINELANAMGTTSGGSTSTNNIDNGIETVCSNHGYSGIDAVTENSVTKTKIETEINADRPFTMSMVNGGRGDNYSQSYGNHTVACYGYYRSGVLQYDYIHDTWQTVEHYIVYGSWEWVTNTWVRP
;
A
#
# COMPACT_ATOMS: atom_id res chain seq x y z
N MET A 1 30.05 -2.59 54.78
CA MET A 1 29.48 -3.81 54.15
C MET A 1 28.03 -3.55 53.71
N SER A 2 27.80 -2.74 52.66
CA SER A 2 26.44 -2.42 52.18
C SER A 2 26.34 -2.37 50.65
N THR A 3 27.47 -2.21 49.96
CA THR A 3 27.52 -2.10 48.49
C THR A 3 27.40 -3.46 47.76
N CYS A 4 27.91 -4.55 48.34
CA CYS A 4 27.86 -5.89 47.72
C CYS A 4 26.43 -6.44 47.66
N ARG A 5 25.66 -6.29 48.75
CA ARG A 5 24.29 -6.83 48.86
C ARG A 5 23.35 -6.26 47.80
N LYS A 6 23.47 -4.97 47.49
CA LYS A 6 22.66 -4.32 46.43
C LYS A 6 23.04 -4.80 45.02
N GLN A 7 24.30 -5.13 44.78
CA GLN A 7 24.74 -5.64 43.49
C GLN A 7 24.27 -7.08 43.26
N ASP A 8 24.21 -7.89 44.31
CA ASP A 8 23.72 -9.27 44.25
C ASP A 8 22.19 -9.30 44.05
N GLU A 9 21.45 -8.42 44.73
CA GLU A 9 20.00 -8.22 44.54
C GLU A 9 19.67 -7.78 43.09
N ILE A 10 20.48 -6.90 42.48
CA ILE A 10 20.30 -6.47 41.09
C ILE A 10 20.55 -7.61 40.10
N LYS A 11 21.57 -8.44 40.33
CA LYS A 11 21.87 -9.60 39.46
C LYS A 11 20.75 -10.64 39.52
N GLU A 12 20.19 -10.87 40.70
CA GLU A 12 19.10 -11.82 40.90
C GLU A 12 17.81 -11.35 40.20
N VAL A 13 17.51 -10.05 40.29
CA VAL A 13 16.40 -9.43 39.55
C VAL A 13 16.63 -9.52 38.03
N TRP A 14 17.86 -9.30 37.54
CA TRP A 14 18.16 -9.42 36.12
C TRP A 14 18.02 -10.84 35.59
N ASN A 15 18.58 -11.82 36.30
CA ASN A 15 18.47 -13.23 35.92
C ASN A 15 17.00 -13.71 35.97
N SER A 16 16.19 -13.18 36.91
CA SER A 16 14.75 -13.46 36.97
C SER A 16 14.00 -12.89 35.77
N LEU A 17 14.37 -11.69 35.30
CA LEU A 17 13.82 -11.06 34.11
C LEU A 17 14.17 -11.85 32.85
N GLU A 18 15.44 -12.22 32.67
CA GLU A 18 15.88 -13.05 31.54
C GLU A 18 15.18 -14.42 31.53
N SER A 19 15.03 -15.07 32.69
CA SER A 19 14.30 -16.33 32.80
C SER A 19 12.81 -16.20 32.48
N LYS A 20 12.18 -15.06 32.80
CA LYS A 20 10.78 -14.77 32.45
C LYS A 20 10.61 -14.45 30.96
N MET A 21 11.62 -13.86 30.31
CA MET A 21 11.63 -13.64 28.86
C MET A 21 11.95 -14.93 28.09
N ALA A 22 12.77 -15.82 28.66
CA ALA A 22 13.11 -17.12 28.09
C ALA A 22 11.97 -18.16 28.23
N GLY A 23 11.01 -17.94 29.13
CA GLY A 23 9.81 -18.76 29.27
C GLY A 23 8.70 -18.33 28.33
N ASP A 24 8.65 -18.92 27.13
CA ASP A 24 7.49 -18.99 26.22
C ASP A 24 6.67 -17.70 26.02
N ILE A 25 7.32 -16.54 25.93
CA ILE A 25 6.72 -15.39 25.27
C ILE A 25 6.96 -15.57 23.77
N SER A 26 5.94 -16.05 23.06
CA SER A 26 5.87 -15.88 21.60
C SER A 26 5.64 -14.40 21.31
N ILE A 27 6.71 -13.60 21.37
CA ILE A 27 6.68 -12.20 20.89
C ILE A 27 6.53 -12.30 19.38
N THR A 28 5.30 -12.26 18.90
CA THR A 28 5.04 -12.05 17.49
C THR A 28 5.44 -10.60 17.19
N ALA A 29 6.59 -10.42 16.57
CA ALA A 29 7.03 -9.11 16.14
C ALA A 29 5.94 -8.49 15.25
N THR A 30 5.47 -7.31 15.66
CA THR A 30 4.53 -6.51 14.91
C THR A 30 5.24 -5.27 14.40
N TYR A 31 5.01 -4.96 13.13
CA TYR A 31 5.62 -3.81 12.47
C TYR A 31 4.65 -3.29 11.43
N SER A 32 4.44 -1.98 11.40
CA SER A 32 3.55 -1.35 10.44
C SER A 32 4.07 0.02 10.05
N HIS A 33 3.84 0.37 8.80
CA HIS A 33 3.91 1.74 8.33
C HIS A 33 2.70 2.02 7.48
N LYS A 34 2.14 3.22 7.64
CA LYS A 34 0.96 3.67 6.90
C LYS A 34 1.16 5.15 6.60
N ILE A 35 1.01 5.49 5.33
CA ILE A 35 1.11 6.86 4.86
C ILE A 35 -0.12 7.62 5.41
N SER A 36 0.14 8.72 6.11
CA SER A 36 -0.92 9.59 6.66
C SER A 36 -1.58 10.40 5.56
N ASP A 37 -2.87 10.73 5.74
CA ASP A 37 -3.63 11.60 4.83
C ASP A 37 -3.65 11.15 3.37
N PHE A 38 -3.57 9.83 3.14
CA PHE A 38 -3.71 9.24 1.82
C PHE A 38 -5.18 9.39 1.33
N PRO A 39 -5.42 9.90 0.11
CA PRO A 39 -6.76 10.19 -0.38
C PRO A 39 -7.54 8.91 -0.72
N ALA A 40 -8.87 9.00 -0.62
CA ALA A 40 -9.80 7.91 -0.88
C ALA A 40 -10.91 8.36 -1.83
N GLU A 41 -10.88 7.83 -3.05
CA GLU A 41 -11.85 8.13 -4.11
C GLU A 41 -12.80 6.96 -4.39
N LEU A 42 -14.06 7.27 -4.68
CA LEU A 42 -15.04 6.26 -5.10
C LEU A 42 -14.91 5.98 -6.60
N TRP A 43 -15.29 4.76 -6.99
CA TRP A 43 -15.27 4.28 -8.35
C TRP A 43 -16.06 5.22 -9.26
N TYR A 44 -15.42 5.68 -10.33
CA TYR A 44 -16.06 6.57 -11.30
C TYR A 44 -15.93 6.05 -12.74
N ARG A 45 -14.70 5.73 -13.20
CA ARG A 45 -14.47 5.24 -14.57
C ARG A 45 -13.38 4.19 -14.64
N GLY A 46 -13.58 3.09 -13.91
CA GLY A 46 -12.64 1.98 -13.81
C GLY A 46 -11.82 2.01 -12.52
N CYS A 47 -11.48 0.82 -12.01
CA CYS A 47 -10.77 0.68 -10.74
C CYS A 47 -9.31 1.13 -10.83
N ALA A 48 -8.63 0.86 -11.96
CA ALA A 48 -7.26 1.27 -12.21
C ALA A 48 -7.08 2.81 -12.24
N PRO A 49 -7.83 3.58 -13.07
CA PRO A 49 -7.68 5.03 -13.07
C PRO A 49 -8.15 5.68 -11.77
N THR A 50 -9.14 5.11 -11.08
CA THR A 50 -9.57 5.61 -9.77
C THR A 50 -8.47 5.42 -8.71
N SER A 51 -7.86 4.24 -8.65
CA SER A 51 -6.76 3.96 -7.71
C SER A 51 -5.50 4.79 -8.03
N ALA A 52 -5.19 4.98 -9.31
CA ALA A 52 -4.08 5.82 -9.73
C ALA A 52 -4.32 7.30 -9.40
N ALA A 53 -5.58 7.78 -9.45
CA ALA A 53 -5.93 9.13 -9.04
C ALA A 53 -5.58 9.35 -7.57
N MET A 54 -5.93 8.43 -6.67
CA MET A 54 -5.54 8.52 -5.26
C MET A 54 -4.00 8.65 -5.08
N VAL A 55 -3.22 7.88 -5.84
CA VAL A 55 -1.75 7.96 -5.79
C VAL A 55 -1.24 9.32 -6.28
N LEU A 56 -1.79 9.87 -7.36
CA LEU A 56 -1.37 11.19 -7.86
C LEU A 56 -1.87 12.35 -7.01
N GLU A 57 -3.06 12.26 -6.41
CA GLU A 57 -3.56 13.23 -5.43
C GLU A 57 -2.69 13.25 -4.16
N TYR A 58 -2.17 12.10 -3.75
CA TYR A 58 -1.16 12.07 -2.71
C TYR A 58 0.09 12.84 -3.13
N TRP A 59 0.61 12.63 -4.34
CA TRP A 59 1.79 13.35 -4.83
C TRP A 59 1.55 14.85 -5.04
N ASP A 60 0.34 15.25 -5.43
CA ASP A 60 -0.09 16.66 -5.50
C ASP A 60 0.14 17.39 -4.18
N ASN A 61 -0.20 16.72 -3.07
CA ASN A 61 0.00 17.24 -1.72
C ASN A 61 1.43 17.04 -1.17
N ASN A 62 2.27 16.25 -1.86
CA ASN A 62 3.58 15.81 -1.36
C ASN A 62 4.72 16.11 -2.35
N GLY A 63 4.77 17.36 -2.84
CA GLY A 63 5.91 17.90 -3.58
C GLY A 63 5.73 17.97 -5.10
N TYR A 64 4.62 17.45 -5.63
CA TYR A 64 4.33 17.43 -7.06
C TYR A 64 2.94 18.03 -7.36
N PRO A 65 2.71 19.33 -7.04
CA PRO A 65 1.40 19.99 -7.17
C PRO A 65 0.91 20.14 -8.62
N ASN A 66 -0.31 20.61 -8.84
CA ASN A 66 -0.95 20.89 -10.15
C ASN A 66 -1.69 19.70 -10.77
N PHE A 67 -1.94 18.62 -10.02
CA PHE A 67 -2.92 17.64 -10.46
C PHE A 67 -4.33 18.12 -10.12
N PRO A 68 -5.32 17.91 -11.01
CA PRO A 68 -6.72 18.00 -10.59
C PRO A 68 -7.05 16.89 -9.58
N THR A 69 -8.21 16.97 -8.93
CA THR A 69 -8.67 15.94 -7.99
C THR A 69 -9.98 15.29 -8.44
N GLY A 70 -10.31 14.16 -7.84
CA GLY A 70 -11.56 13.42 -8.02
C GLY A 70 -11.81 13.06 -9.49
N THR A 71 -13.07 13.19 -9.92
CA THR A 71 -13.52 12.71 -11.24
C THR A 71 -12.77 13.32 -12.42
N THR A 72 -12.18 14.51 -12.28
CA THR A 72 -11.41 15.13 -13.36
C THR A 72 -10.13 14.36 -13.61
N LEU A 73 -9.34 14.10 -12.56
CA LEU A 73 -8.11 13.31 -12.65
C LEU A 73 -8.40 11.87 -13.06
N ILE A 74 -9.46 11.27 -12.50
CA ILE A 74 -9.86 9.90 -12.88
C ILE A 74 -10.19 9.82 -14.38
N ASN A 75 -10.82 10.84 -14.96
CA ASN A 75 -11.10 10.86 -16.40
C ASN A 75 -9.83 10.97 -17.25
N GLU A 76 -8.89 11.83 -16.85
CA GLU A 76 -7.61 11.98 -17.54
C GLU A 76 -6.82 10.67 -17.55
N LEU A 77 -6.71 10.03 -16.38
CA LEU A 77 -6.09 8.71 -16.24
C LEU A 77 -6.85 7.64 -17.05
N ALA A 78 -8.18 7.62 -16.99
CA ALA A 78 -8.98 6.66 -17.74
C ALA A 78 -8.74 6.79 -19.25
N ASN A 79 -8.64 8.02 -19.76
CA ASN A 79 -8.34 8.29 -21.17
C ASN A 79 -6.91 7.87 -21.52
N ALA A 80 -5.93 8.25 -20.71
CA ALA A 80 -4.51 7.94 -20.95
C ALA A 80 -4.23 6.43 -20.88
N MET A 81 -4.89 5.70 -19.97
CA MET A 81 -4.77 4.25 -19.84
C MET A 81 -5.56 3.45 -20.89
N GLY A 82 -6.37 4.11 -21.72
CA GLY A 82 -7.26 3.44 -22.67
C GLY A 82 -8.36 2.62 -22.00
N THR A 83 -8.86 3.09 -20.86
CA THR A 83 -9.91 2.41 -20.09
C THR A 83 -11.21 2.35 -20.88
N THR A 84 -11.78 1.15 -20.99
CA THR A 84 -13.00 0.91 -21.78
C THR A 84 -14.22 1.56 -21.12
N SER A 85 -15.33 1.66 -21.86
CA SER A 85 -16.60 2.14 -21.31
C SER A 85 -17.15 1.27 -20.18
N GLY A 86 -16.74 0.00 -20.11
CA GLY A 86 -17.05 -0.91 -19.00
C GLY A 86 -16.12 -0.75 -17.79
N GLY A 87 -15.15 0.16 -17.82
CA GLY A 87 -14.20 0.40 -16.73
C GLY A 87 -13.03 -0.58 -16.67
N SER A 88 -12.81 -1.37 -17.72
CA SER A 88 -11.66 -2.29 -17.79
C SER A 88 -10.42 -1.58 -18.33
N THR A 89 -9.29 -1.83 -17.69
CA THR A 89 -7.98 -1.26 -18.04
C THR A 89 -6.96 -2.39 -18.15
N SER A 90 -6.13 -2.36 -19.18
CA SER A 90 -4.97 -3.27 -19.28
C SER A 90 -3.92 -2.86 -18.24
N THR A 91 -3.38 -3.80 -17.47
CA THR A 91 -2.35 -3.51 -16.47
C THR A 91 -1.10 -2.87 -17.08
N ASN A 92 -0.73 -3.26 -18.30
CA ASN A 92 0.40 -2.68 -19.04
C ASN A 92 0.17 -1.24 -19.53
N ASN A 93 -1.04 -0.70 -19.36
CA ASN A 93 -1.34 0.70 -19.70
C ASN A 93 -1.37 1.60 -18.46
N ILE A 94 -1.28 1.03 -17.25
CA ILE A 94 -1.42 1.81 -16.01
C ILE A 94 -0.21 2.73 -15.83
N ASP A 95 1.00 2.21 -15.96
CA ASP A 95 2.23 3.01 -15.92
C ASP A 95 2.26 4.09 -17.01
N ASN A 96 2.11 3.70 -18.27
CA ASN A 96 2.11 4.61 -19.41
C ASN A 96 1.04 5.70 -19.28
N GLY A 97 -0.14 5.33 -18.73
CA GLY A 97 -1.23 6.27 -18.50
C GLY A 97 -0.91 7.27 -17.38
N ILE A 98 -0.28 6.82 -16.29
CA ILE A 98 0.19 7.69 -15.22
C ILE A 98 1.26 8.65 -15.75
N GLU A 99 2.28 8.16 -16.45
CA GLU A 99 3.34 8.98 -17.03
C GLU A 99 2.80 10.03 -18.00
N THR A 100 1.81 9.65 -18.83
CA THR A 100 1.14 10.57 -19.76
C THR A 100 0.43 11.70 -19.01
N VAL A 101 -0.32 11.40 -17.95
CA VAL A 101 -1.01 12.41 -17.14
C VAL A 101 0.00 13.31 -16.43
N CYS A 102 1.03 12.73 -15.82
CA CYS A 102 2.14 13.47 -15.22
C CYS A 102 2.79 14.45 -16.22
N SER A 103 3.08 13.99 -17.43
CA SER A 103 3.66 14.81 -18.48
C SER A 103 2.73 15.95 -18.91
N ASN A 104 1.42 15.70 -19.02
CA ASN A 104 0.43 16.73 -19.34
C ASN A 104 0.35 17.83 -18.28
N HIS A 105 0.66 17.51 -17.02
CA HIS A 105 0.71 18.45 -15.90
C HIS A 105 2.10 19.03 -15.62
N GLY A 106 3.02 18.89 -16.58
CA GLY A 106 4.33 19.54 -16.53
C GLY A 106 5.44 18.75 -15.85
N TYR A 107 5.18 17.49 -15.48
CA TYR A 107 6.18 16.60 -14.88
C TYR A 107 6.84 15.73 -15.93
N SER A 108 8.05 16.11 -16.35
CA SER A 108 8.93 15.25 -17.13
C SER A 108 9.84 14.44 -16.21
N GLY A 109 9.74 13.11 -16.23
CA GLY A 109 10.66 12.22 -15.50
C GLY A 109 10.09 11.49 -14.29
N ILE A 110 8.75 11.48 -14.10
CA ILE A 110 8.13 10.54 -13.17
C ILE A 110 8.32 9.12 -13.70
N ASP A 111 8.87 8.25 -12.87
CA ASP A 111 9.12 6.83 -13.16
C ASP A 111 7.92 6.02 -12.66
N ALA A 112 7.00 5.69 -13.57
CA ALA A 112 5.93 4.74 -13.26
C ALA A 112 6.32 3.36 -13.79
N VAL A 113 6.40 2.35 -12.92
CA VAL A 113 6.87 1.02 -13.32
C VAL A 113 5.89 -0.04 -12.89
N THR A 114 5.35 -0.77 -13.87
CA THR A 114 4.53 -1.94 -13.64
C THR A 114 5.40 -3.19 -13.45
N GLU A 115 5.27 -3.86 -12.31
CA GLU A 115 6.04 -5.05 -11.97
C GLU A 115 5.16 -6.20 -11.48
N ASN A 116 5.44 -7.41 -11.98
CA ASN A 116 4.72 -8.64 -11.60
C ASN A 116 5.43 -9.44 -10.48
N SER A 117 6.67 -9.06 -10.12
CA SER A 117 7.47 -9.73 -9.09
C SER A 117 7.38 -9.00 -7.75
N VAL A 118 6.16 -8.89 -7.22
CA VAL A 118 5.89 -8.14 -5.99
C VAL A 118 6.27 -8.96 -4.75
N THR A 119 7.27 -8.50 -4.00
CA THR A 119 7.66 -9.10 -2.72
C THR A 119 7.16 -8.26 -1.54
N LYS A 120 6.92 -8.90 -0.39
CA LYS A 120 6.65 -8.24 0.89
C LYS A 120 7.65 -7.11 1.18
N THR A 121 8.94 -7.42 1.06
CA THR A 121 10.03 -6.47 1.29
C THR A 121 10.02 -5.28 0.34
N LYS A 122 9.60 -5.47 -0.91
CA LYS A 122 9.48 -4.36 -1.86
C LYS A 122 8.33 -3.41 -1.47
N ILE A 123 7.18 -3.96 -1.10
CA ILE A 123 6.06 -3.17 -0.55
C ILE A 123 6.52 -2.40 0.68
N GLU A 124 7.16 -3.07 1.64
CA GLU A 124 7.71 -2.44 2.85
C GLU A 124 8.68 -1.30 2.49
N THR A 125 9.55 -1.50 1.51
CA THR A 125 10.58 -0.52 1.08
C THR A 125 9.95 0.73 0.45
N GLU A 126 8.98 0.56 -0.44
CA GLU A 126 8.30 1.71 -1.07
C GLU A 126 7.44 2.47 -0.06
N ILE A 127 6.67 1.75 0.76
CA ILE A 127 5.81 2.36 1.77
C ILE A 127 6.64 3.09 2.84
N ASN A 128 7.76 2.54 3.32
CA ASN A 128 8.65 3.24 4.25
C ASN A 128 9.36 4.46 3.64
N ALA A 129 9.38 4.57 2.32
CA ALA A 129 9.83 5.75 1.60
C ALA A 129 8.69 6.73 1.28
N ASP A 130 7.51 6.51 1.87
CA ASP A 130 6.28 7.28 1.68
C ASP A 130 5.83 7.33 0.20
N ARG A 131 5.98 6.19 -0.49
CA ARG A 131 5.60 6.01 -1.90
C ARG A 131 4.43 5.02 -2.03
N PRO A 132 3.19 5.53 -2.11
CA PRO A 132 2.04 4.68 -2.39
C PRO A 132 2.04 4.24 -3.85
N PHE A 133 1.28 3.18 -4.15
CA PHE A 133 1.26 2.56 -5.47
C PHE A 133 -0.09 1.92 -5.76
N THR A 134 -0.35 1.55 -7.01
CA THR A 134 -1.55 0.78 -7.36
C THR A 134 -1.24 -0.72 -7.36
N MET A 135 -2.12 -1.52 -6.78
CA MET A 135 -2.04 -2.98 -6.75
C MET A 135 -3.17 -3.57 -7.59
N SER A 136 -2.82 -4.20 -8.72
CA SER A 136 -3.76 -4.89 -9.60
C SER A 136 -3.72 -6.39 -9.33
N MET A 137 -4.82 -6.94 -8.82
CA MET A 137 -4.95 -8.34 -8.45
C MET A 137 -5.76 -9.09 -9.51
N VAL A 138 -5.32 -10.31 -9.83
CA VAL A 138 -6.10 -11.32 -10.54
C VAL A 138 -6.55 -12.37 -9.53
N ASN A 139 -7.85 -12.65 -9.52
CA ASN A 139 -8.47 -13.53 -8.51
C ASN A 139 -8.07 -13.15 -7.08
N GLY A 140 -8.06 -11.85 -6.78
CA GLY A 140 -7.84 -11.29 -5.46
C GLY A 140 -8.83 -11.87 -4.46
N GLY A 141 -8.31 -12.26 -3.30
CA GLY A 141 -9.06 -12.84 -2.21
C GLY A 141 -9.92 -11.80 -1.49
N ARG A 142 -10.19 -12.04 -0.22
CA ARG A 142 -11.16 -11.26 0.53
C ARG A 142 -10.47 -10.21 1.39
N GLY A 143 -10.88 -8.95 1.25
CA GLY A 143 -10.54 -7.90 2.19
C GLY A 143 -11.18 -8.12 3.55
N ASP A 144 -10.73 -7.38 4.55
CA ASP A 144 -11.43 -7.32 5.83
C ASP A 144 -12.86 -6.80 5.65
N ASN A 145 -13.77 -7.28 6.50
CA ASN A 145 -15.19 -6.88 6.50
C ASN A 145 -15.99 -7.15 5.21
N TYR A 146 -15.39 -7.77 4.20
CA TYR A 146 -16.11 -8.25 3.02
C TYR A 146 -16.56 -9.71 3.17
N SER A 147 -17.72 -10.03 2.60
CA SER A 147 -18.20 -11.40 2.43
C SER A 147 -17.77 -12.03 1.10
N GLN A 148 -17.40 -11.20 0.11
CA GLN A 148 -17.00 -11.60 -1.24
C GLN A 148 -15.54 -11.27 -1.52
N SER A 149 -14.90 -12.04 -2.40
CA SER A 149 -13.53 -11.79 -2.87
C SER A 149 -13.48 -10.58 -3.82
N TYR A 150 -12.32 -9.92 -3.90
CA TYR A 150 -12.08 -8.82 -4.84
C TYR A 150 -12.09 -9.27 -6.31
N GLY A 151 -11.67 -10.50 -6.60
CA GLY A 151 -11.57 -10.99 -7.97
C GLY A 151 -10.54 -10.19 -8.77
N ASN A 152 -10.85 -9.83 -10.01
CA ASN A 152 -9.99 -8.99 -10.83
C ASN A 152 -10.23 -7.52 -10.49
N HIS A 153 -9.28 -6.88 -9.81
CA HIS A 153 -9.47 -5.53 -9.29
C HIS A 153 -8.16 -4.79 -9.08
N THR A 154 -8.19 -3.47 -9.28
CA THR A 154 -7.07 -2.58 -8.96
C THR A 154 -7.44 -1.70 -7.78
N VAL A 155 -6.57 -1.64 -6.79
CA VAL A 155 -6.72 -0.86 -5.55
C VAL A 155 -5.51 0.04 -5.35
N ALA A 156 -5.64 1.10 -4.56
CA ALA A 156 -4.50 1.89 -4.12
C ALA A 156 -3.95 1.31 -2.81
N CYS A 157 -2.63 1.10 -2.71
CA CYS A 157 -1.96 0.59 -1.53
C CYS A 157 -1.07 1.67 -0.92
N TYR A 158 -1.23 1.92 0.38
CA TYR A 158 -0.62 3.05 1.09
C TYR A 158 -0.08 2.67 2.48
N GLY A 159 -0.07 1.39 2.81
CA GLY A 159 0.49 0.92 4.07
C GLY A 159 0.66 -0.59 4.11
N TYR A 160 1.32 -1.06 5.17
CA TYR A 160 1.30 -2.46 5.56
C TYR A 160 1.31 -2.62 7.09
N TYR A 161 0.88 -3.79 7.54
CA TYR A 161 0.98 -4.28 8.91
C TYR A 161 1.45 -5.73 8.90
N ARG A 162 2.46 -6.05 9.71
CA ARG A 162 2.98 -7.40 9.91
C ARG A 162 2.66 -7.93 11.28
N SER A 163 2.32 -9.20 11.30
CA SER A 163 2.17 -10.01 12.49
C SER A 163 2.91 -11.33 12.26
N GLY A 164 4.17 -11.38 12.68
CA GLY A 164 5.06 -12.51 12.43
C GLY A 164 5.34 -12.70 10.94
N VAL A 165 4.90 -13.84 10.39
CA VAL A 165 5.10 -14.17 8.96
C VAL A 165 4.00 -13.58 8.06
N LEU A 166 2.88 -13.16 8.63
CA LEU A 166 1.77 -12.56 7.88
C LEU A 166 2.03 -11.09 7.64
N GLN A 167 1.62 -10.63 6.46
CA GLN A 167 1.58 -9.22 6.08
C GLN A 167 0.17 -8.91 5.57
N TYR A 168 -0.36 -7.79 6.02
CA TYR A 168 -1.62 -7.21 5.62
C TYR A 168 -1.30 -5.86 4.98
N ASP A 169 -1.75 -5.64 3.75
CA ASP A 169 -1.50 -4.40 3.01
C ASP A 169 -2.74 -3.51 3.13
N TYR A 170 -2.55 -2.25 3.57
CA TYR A 170 -3.63 -1.27 3.69
C TYR A 170 -3.98 -0.72 2.31
N ILE A 171 -5.26 -0.78 1.96
CA ILE A 171 -5.76 -0.45 0.63
C ILE A 171 -7.01 0.44 0.67
N HIS A 172 -7.18 1.23 -0.40
CA HIS A 172 -8.47 1.79 -0.80
C HIS A 172 -8.93 1.13 -2.09
N ASP A 173 -10.14 0.58 -2.05
CA ASP A 173 -10.64 -0.37 -3.03
C ASP A 173 -11.58 0.23 -4.07
N THR A 174 -11.76 1.56 -4.09
CA THR A 174 -12.70 2.29 -4.95
C THR A 174 -14.18 2.04 -4.67
N TRP A 175 -14.55 1.07 -3.83
CA TRP A 175 -15.96 0.78 -3.53
C TRP A 175 -16.44 1.54 -2.31
N GLN A 176 -15.53 1.77 -1.37
CA GLN A 176 -15.78 2.53 -0.15
C GLN A 176 -14.61 3.47 0.13
N THR A 177 -14.87 4.53 0.88
CA THR A 177 -13.83 5.46 1.36
C THR A 177 -13.30 5.08 2.74
N VAL A 178 -13.62 3.87 3.21
CA VAL A 178 -13.11 3.37 4.49
C VAL A 178 -11.81 2.60 4.25
N GLU A 179 -10.99 2.54 5.29
CA GLU A 179 -9.75 1.77 5.28
C GLU A 179 -10.06 0.27 5.22
N HIS A 180 -9.37 -0.41 4.31
CA HIS A 180 -9.38 -1.86 4.22
C HIS A 180 -7.97 -2.42 4.26
N TYR A 181 -7.85 -3.71 4.55
CA TYR A 181 -6.62 -4.45 4.36
C TYR A 181 -6.86 -5.76 3.63
N ILE A 182 -5.86 -6.18 2.87
CA ILE A 182 -5.80 -7.50 2.24
C ILE A 182 -4.57 -8.26 2.72
N VAL A 183 -4.69 -9.57 2.91
CA VAL A 183 -3.53 -10.40 3.25
C VAL A 183 -2.62 -10.54 2.03
N TYR A 184 -1.33 -10.26 2.19
CA TYR A 184 -0.35 -10.46 1.13
C TYR A 184 -0.38 -11.90 0.62
N GLY A 185 -0.44 -12.07 -0.70
CA GLY A 185 -0.51 -13.36 -1.36
C GLY A 185 -1.93 -13.94 -1.42
N SER A 186 -2.94 -13.19 -0.98
CA SER A 186 -4.34 -13.55 -1.18
C SER A 186 -4.79 -13.14 -2.59
N TRP A 187 -4.14 -13.69 -3.62
CA TRP A 187 -4.44 -13.49 -5.03
C TRP A 187 -3.76 -14.61 -5.84
N GLU A 188 -4.22 -14.82 -7.08
CA GLU A 188 -3.53 -15.74 -7.98
C GLU A 188 -2.31 -15.05 -8.62
N TRP A 189 -2.50 -13.82 -9.08
CA TRP A 189 -1.44 -12.97 -9.63
C TRP A 189 -1.61 -11.55 -9.13
N VAL A 190 -0.49 -10.84 -8.99
CA VAL A 190 -0.51 -9.41 -8.67
C VAL A 190 0.50 -8.68 -9.53
N THR A 191 0.09 -7.48 -9.93
CA THR A 191 0.89 -6.53 -10.67
C THR A 191 0.81 -5.21 -9.94
N ASN A 192 1.94 -4.69 -9.46
CA ASN A 192 1.99 -3.37 -8.84
C ASN A 192 2.52 -2.35 -9.83
N THR A 193 1.93 -1.16 -9.84
CA THR A 193 2.49 -0.01 -10.55
C THR A 193 3.02 0.97 -9.53
N TRP A 194 4.35 1.00 -9.40
CA TRP A 194 5.07 1.92 -8.54
C TRP A 194 5.11 3.29 -9.19
N VAL A 195 4.80 4.36 -8.46
CA VAL A 195 4.87 5.73 -8.98
C VAL A 195 5.94 6.47 -8.19
N ARG A 196 7.06 6.81 -8.87
CA ARG A 196 8.21 7.48 -8.27
C ARG A 196 8.47 8.79 -9.01
N PRO A 197 7.91 9.90 -8.50
CA PRO A 197 8.16 11.21 -9.07
C PRO A 197 9.60 11.71 -8.85
#